data_AF-A0A0K6HXH2-F1
#
_entry.id   AF-A0A0K6HXH2-F1
#
_cell.length_a   1.000
_cell.length_b   1.000
_cell.length_c   1.000
_cell.angle_alpha   90.00
_cell.angle_beta   90.00
_cell.angle_gamma   90.00
#
_symmetry.space_group_name_H-M   'P 1'
#
loop_
_entity.id
_entity.type
_entity.pdbx_description
1 polymer ?
#
loop_
_entity_poly.entity_id
_entity_poly.type
_entity_poly.pdbx_seq_one_letter_code
_entity_poly.pdbx_strand_id
1 'polypeptide(L)'
;MDPGPAEALAQELELTVTGRIEEPDNIIRLRLASPDGEPLPPFTAGAHLDIHLQDGGLDLWRQYSLCSDPATNTAYEIGVLKDPKSRDGSEAVHRLATPGTRFRIEGPRNHFPLEKSATRTVLFGGGIGITPMLAMTEPPIPPEIIAFREGMSRLGAAVNLVTTDGPAGRHGMIVSAVCSVTDSPPMLLACINQNAYAHDAFLANGTLCVNVLRPGHRDLSRAFTKWTGEDRFSQAGWDTLETGAPVLQGAAAAFDCRIIDR
;
A
#
# COMPACT_ATOMS: atom_id res chain seq x y z
N MET A 1 22.94 -28.78 -15.50
CA MET A 1 23.24 -27.36 -15.77
C MET A 1 22.03 -26.83 -16.49
N ASP A 2 21.15 -26.18 -15.74
CA ASP A 2 20.04 -25.43 -16.30
C ASP A 2 20.65 -24.18 -16.98
N PRO A 3 20.37 -23.88 -18.26
CA PRO A 3 20.85 -22.64 -18.84
C PRO A 3 20.21 -21.49 -18.04
N GLY A 4 21.03 -20.67 -17.40
CA GLY A 4 20.55 -19.47 -16.71
C GLY A 4 19.66 -18.63 -17.64
N PRO A 5 18.75 -17.81 -17.08
CA PRO A 5 17.83 -17.01 -17.89
C PRO A 5 18.63 -16.24 -18.92
N ALA A 6 18.32 -16.46 -20.20
CA ALA A 6 18.99 -15.81 -21.31
C ALA A 6 19.03 -14.30 -21.04
N GLU A 7 20.22 -13.70 -21.04
CA GLU A 7 20.38 -12.25 -21.08
C GLU A 7 19.60 -11.77 -22.31
N ALA A 8 18.42 -11.20 -22.08
CA ALA A 8 17.68 -10.54 -23.13
C ALA A 8 18.61 -9.45 -23.68
N LEU A 9 18.94 -9.55 -24.98
CA LEU A 9 19.75 -8.55 -25.66
C LEU A 9 19.11 -7.18 -25.40
N ALA A 10 19.88 -6.26 -24.84
CA ALA A 10 19.39 -4.92 -24.53
C ALA A 10 18.80 -4.31 -25.81
N GLN A 11 17.52 -3.96 -25.75
CA GLN A 11 16.84 -3.29 -26.84
C GLN A 11 16.99 -1.78 -26.67
N GLU A 12 16.98 -1.10 -27.80
CA GLU A 12 16.94 0.35 -27.84
C GLU A 12 15.48 0.83 -27.75
N LEU A 13 15.25 1.81 -26.89
CA LEU A 13 13.96 2.42 -26.62
C LEU A 13 14.07 3.93 -26.74
N GLU A 14 13.00 4.59 -27.19
CA GLU A 14 12.80 6.01 -26.98
C GLU A 14 11.72 6.19 -25.93
N LEU A 15 12.05 6.76 -24.77
CA LEU A 15 11.09 7.01 -23.69
C LEU A 15 10.91 8.51 -23.44
N THR A 16 9.69 8.89 -23.11
CA THR A 16 9.33 10.27 -22.74
C THR A 16 9.25 10.42 -21.22
N VAL A 17 9.81 11.50 -20.69
CA VAL A 17 9.60 11.91 -19.30
C VAL A 17 8.14 12.35 -19.16
N THR A 18 7.35 11.58 -18.41
CA THR A 18 5.92 11.88 -18.15
C THR A 18 5.72 12.50 -16.77
N GLY A 19 6.67 12.31 -15.86
CA GLY A 19 6.63 12.88 -14.51
C GLY A 19 8.03 13.17 -13.98
N ARG A 20 8.13 14.23 -13.19
CA ARG A 20 9.33 14.62 -12.46
C ARG A 20 8.92 15.07 -11.06
N ILE A 21 9.57 14.51 -10.05
CA ILE A 21 9.40 14.90 -8.66
C ILE A 21 10.77 15.30 -8.12
N GLU A 22 10.86 16.49 -7.54
CA GLU A 22 12.04 16.93 -6.79
C GLU A 22 11.97 16.31 -5.40
N GLU A 23 12.91 15.42 -5.10
CA GLU A 23 13.05 14.79 -3.80
C GLU A 23 14.13 15.56 -2.99
N PRO A 24 14.18 15.42 -1.65
CA PRO A 24 15.25 16.00 -0.84
C PRO A 24 16.66 15.57 -1.29
N ASP A 25 17.68 16.27 -0.78
CA ASP A 25 19.10 15.91 -0.97
C ASP A 25 19.59 15.89 -2.43
N ASN A 26 19.03 16.78 -3.27
CA ASN A 26 19.36 16.93 -4.69
C ASN A 26 19.08 15.69 -5.54
N ILE A 27 17.99 14.98 -5.23
CA ILE A 27 17.52 13.83 -6.01
C ILE A 27 16.31 14.26 -6.82
N ILE A 28 16.25 13.84 -8.08
CA ILE A 28 14.99 13.84 -8.84
C ILE A 28 14.53 12.42 -9.09
N ARG A 29 13.22 12.20 -8.98
CA ARG A 29 12.57 10.98 -9.43
C ARG A 29 11.88 11.25 -10.75
N LEU A 30 12.19 10.43 -11.75
CA LEU A 30 11.68 10.56 -13.10
C LEU A 30 10.80 9.37 -13.43
N ARG A 31 9.65 9.66 -14.03
CA ARG A 31 8.76 8.65 -14.63
C ARG A 31 8.92 8.69 -16.14
N LEU A 32 9.31 7.55 -16.72
CA LEU A 32 9.61 7.37 -18.14
C LEU A 32 8.59 6.41 -18.75
N ALA A 33 7.92 6.80 -19.82
CA ALA A 33 6.92 5.97 -20.48
C ALA A 33 7.13 5.97 -22.00
N SER A 34 6.53 4.99 -22.68
CA SER A 34 6.48 4.98 -24.15
C SER A 34 5.79 6.26 -24.66
N PRO A 35 6.34 6.95 -25.68
CA PRO A 35 5.68 8.11 -26.29
C PRO A 35 4.28 7.81 -26.81
N ASP A 36 4.04 6.55 -27.21
CA ASP A 36 2.78 6.09 -27.79
C ASP A 36 1.85 5.45 -26.75
N GLY A 37 2.26 5.39 -25.48
CA GLY A 37 1.49 4.77 -24.39
C GLY A 37 1.54 3.24 -24.37
N GLU A 38 2.37 2.64 -25.24
CA GLU A 38 2.56 1.19 -25.30
C GLU A 38 3.24 0.64 -24.04
N PRO A 39 2.92 -0.61 -23.63
CA PRO A 39 3.61 -1.27 -22.54
C PRO A 39 5.11 -1.41 -22.80
N LEU A 40 5.90 -1.19 -21.75
CA LEU A 40 7.34 -1.32 -21.76
C LEU A 40 7.78 -2.78 -21.60
N PRO A 41 9.02 -3.13 -21.99
CA PRO A 41 9.58 -4.44 -21.68
C PRO A 41 9.52 -4.74 -20.18
N PRO A 42 9.24 -5.99 -19.77
CA PRO A 42 9.30 -6.36 -18.36
C PRO A 42 10.75 -6.31 -17.86
N PHE A 43 10.92 -6.11 -16.56
CA PHE A 43 12.23 -6.18 -15.89
C PHE A 43 12.14 -6.97 -14.59
N THR A 44 13.29 -7.26 -14.00
CA THR A 44 13.39 -7.88 -12.67
C THR A 44 14.08 -6.94 -11.69
N ALA A 45 13.76 -7.05 -10.41
CA ALA A 45 14.34 -6.23 -9.35
C ALA A 45 15.89 -6.20 -9.43
N GLY A 46 16.46 -5.00 -9.27
CA GLY A 46 17.89 -4.74 -9.47
C GLY A 46 18.30 -4.31 -10.89
N ALA A 47 17.37 -4.32 -11.85
CA ALA A 47 17.64 -3.85 -13.19
C ALA A 47 17.93 -2.33 -13.27
N HIS A 48 18.57 -1.91 -14.35
CA HIS A 48 18.89 -0.52 -14.67
C HIS A 48 18.64 -0.23 -16.15
N LEU A 49 18.56 1.06 -16.46
CA LEU A 49 18.51 1.62 -17.82
C LEU A 49 19.79 2.39 -18.10
N ASP A 50 20.27 2.32 -19.33
CA ASP A 50 21.32 3.21 -19.84
C ASP A 50 20.65 4.36 -20.60
N ILE A 51 20.79 5.59 -20.11
CA ILE A 51 20.23 6.79 -20.74
C ILE A 51 21.31 7.51 -21.53
N HIS A 52 21.02 7.80 -22.79
CA HIS A 52 21.86 8.60 -23.66
C HIS A 52 21.61 10.08 -23.43
N LEU A 53 22.67 10.83 -23.08
CA LEU A 53 22.61 12.26 -22.84
C LEU A 53 23.34 12.99 -23.96
N GLN A 54 22.59 13.80 -24.70
CA GLN A 54 23.09 14.67 -25.75
C GLN A 54 22.68 16.12 -25.49
N ASP A 55 23.64 17.00 -25.21
CA ASP A 55 23.41 18.44 -24.98
C ASP A 55 24.68 19.26 -25.17
N GLY A 56 24.67 20.24 -26.08
CA GLY A 56 25.76 21.22 -26.19
C GLY A 56 27.18 20.65 -26.41
N GLY A 57 27.31 19.48 -27.04
CA GLY A 57 28.58 18.76 -27.23
C GLY A 57 28.84 17.63 -26.24
N LEU A 58 27.98 17.47 -25.23
CA LEU A 58 27.92 16.26 -24.41
C LEU A 58 27.36 15.10 -25.23
N ASP A 59 28.04 13.95 -25.21
CA ASP A 59 27.57 12.69 -25.81
C ASP A 59 28.05 11.54 -24.91
N LEU A 60 27.18 11.07 -24.02
CA LEU A 60 27.54 10.05 -23.05
C LEU A 60 26.34 9.22 -22.58
N TRP A 61 26.63 8.03 -22.07
CA TRP A 61 25.65 7.12 -21.48
C TRP A 61 25.79 7.11 -19.95
N ARG A 62 24.66 7.07 -19.24
CA ARG A 62 24.60 6.91 -17.78
C ARG A 62 23.59 5.85 -17.37
N GLN A 63 23.97 5.07 -16.38
CA GLN A 63 23.16 3.97 -15.87
C GLN A 63 22.35 4.45 -14.67
N TYR A 64 21.06 4.11 -14.63
CA TYR A 64 20.17 4.41 -13.52
C TYR A 64 19.34 3.20 -13.16
N SER A 65 19.39 2.79 -11.89
CA SER A 65 18.60 1.67 -11.38
C SER A 65 17.11 1.98 -11.43
N LEU A 66 16.33 0.98 -11.85
CA LEU A 66 14.88 1.03 -11.80
C LEU A 66 14.41 0.90 -10.34
N CYS A 67 13.50 1.78 -9.93
CA CYS A 67 12.89 1.77 -8.60
C CYS A 67 11.36 1.63 -8.62
N SER A 68 10.75 1.46 -9.81
CA SER A 68 9.33 1.11 -9.96
C SER A 68 9.07 -0.37 -9.63
N ASP A 69 7.80 -0.73 -9.44
CA ASP A 69 7.37 -2.11 -9.23
C ASP A 69 7.57 -2.96 -10.52
N PRO A 70 8.40 -4.03 -10.49
CA PRO A 70 8.61 -4.94 -11.62
C PRO A 70 7.35 -5.65 -12.12
N ALA A 71 6.27 -5.70 -11.32
CA ALA A 71 4.99 -6.26 -11.73
C ALA A 71 4.20 -5.35 -12.70
N THR A 72 4.62 -4.09 -12.84
CA THR A 72 3.99 -3.12 -13.75
C THR A 72 4.91 -2.82 -14.94
N ASN A 73 4.31 -2.51 -16.10
CA ASN A 73 5.06 -2.22 -17.32
C ASN A 73 4.57 -0.97 -18.05
N THR A 74 3.78 -0.11 -17.41
CA THR A 74 3.25 1.12 -18.04
C THR A 74 4.25 2.26 -18.04
N ALA A 75 5.19 2.25 -17.09
CA ALA A 75 6.28 3.21 -16.99
C ALA A 75 7.43 2.62 -16.18
N TYR A 76 8.62 3.16 -16.42
CA TYR A 76 9.78 2.98 -15.56
C TYR A 76 9.95 4.19 -14.64
N GLU A 77 10.43 3.95 -13.42
CA GLU A 77 10.87 5.02 -12.53
C GLU A 77 12.35 4.87 -12.18
N ILE A 78 13.06 6.00 -12.16
CA ILE A 78 14.47 6.10 -11.75
C ILE A 78 14.67 7.26 -10.77
N GLY A 79 15.63 7.09 -9.86
CA GLY A 79 16.13 8.18 -9.01
C GLY A 79 17.49 8.66 -9.51
N VAL A 80 17.66 9.98 -9.60
CA VAL A 80 18.91 10.60 -10.07
C VAL A 80 19.40 11.60 -9.04
N LEU A 81 20.47 11.25 -8.33
CA LEU A 81 21.21 12.18 -7.48
C LEU A 81 22.06 13.11 -8.34
N LYS A 82 21.98 14.42 -8.08
CA LYS A 82 22.92 15.40 -8.64
C LYS A 82 24.24 15.31 -7.89
N ASP A 83 25.17 14.51 -8.41
CA ASP A 83 26.48 14.35 -7.80
C ASP A 83 27.39 15.51 -8.24
N PRO A 84 27.87 16.37 -7.32
CA PRO A 84 28.75 17.49 -7.65
C PRO A 84 30.14 17.05 -8.15
N LYS A 85 30.50 15.77 -8.02
CA LYS A 85 31.72 15.17 -8.59
C LYS A 85 31.45 14.46 -9.92
N SER A 86 30.22 14.48 -10.42
CA SER A 86 29.86 13.84 -11.67
C SER A 86 30.60 14.46 -12.85
N ARG A 87 30.99 13.61 -13.81
CA ARG A 87 31.47 14.05 -15.14
C ARG A 87 30.27 14.50 -15.98
N ASP A 88 29.63 15.59 -15.55
CA ASP A 88 28.50 16.31 -16.15
C ASP A 88 27.18 15.54 -16.36
N GLY A 89 27.18 14.21 -16.23
CA GLY A 89 26.03 13.38 -16.58
C GLY A 89 24.80 13.60 -15.69
N SER A 90 24.97 13.55 -14.37
CA SER A 90 23.82 13.74 -13.47
C SER A 90 23.27 15.18 -13.53
N GLU A 91 24.15 16.17 -13.68
CA GLU A 91 23.74 17.56 -13.86
C GLU A 91 23.00 17.78 -15.18
N ALA A 92 23.44 17.12 -16.26
CA ALA A 92 22.75 17.12 -17.53
C ALA A 92 21.36 16.49 -17.42
N VAL A 93 21.20 15.34 -16.76
CA VAL A 93 19.86 14.77 -16.52
C VAL A 93 18.98 15.73 -15.74
N HIS A 94 19.51 16.33 -14.67
CA HIS A 94 18.79 17.32 -13.87
C HIS A 94 18.32 18.52 -14.70
N ARG A 95 19.11 18.97 -15.68
CA ARG A 95 18.78 20.07 -16.59
C ARG A 95 17.80 19.66 -17.70
N LEU A 96 18.01 18.50 -18.33
CA LEU A 96 17.32 18.07 -19.55
C LEU A 96 15.99 17.35 -19.28
N ALA A 97 15.89 16.62 -18.16
CA ALA A 97 14.76 15.74 -17.88
C ALA A 97 13.54 16.51 -17.34
N THR A 98 12.92 17.31 -18.20
CA THR A 98 11.61 17.95 -17.97
C THR A 98 10.50 17.11 -18.60
N PRO A 99 9.26 17.17 -18.10
CA PRO A 99 8.12 16.50 -18.75
C PRO A 99 8.03 16.83 -20.24
N GLY A 100 7.85 15.81 -21.07
CA GLY A 100 7.86 15.90 -22.54
C GLY A 100 9.23 15.65 -23.19
N THR A 101 10.34 15.71 -22.43
CA THR A 101 11.67 15.37 -22.96
C THR A 101 11.71 13.89 -23.33
N ARG A 102 12.32 13.59 -24.48
CA ARG A 102 12.57 12.23 -24.95
C ARG A 102 14.03 11.85 -24.77
N PHE A 103 14.27 10.64 -24.30
CA PHE A 103 15.60 10.06 -24.20
C PHE A 103 15.68 8.77 -24.98
N ARG A 104 16.82 8.58 -25.66
CA ARG A 104 17.25 7.28 -26.15
C ARG A 104 17.79 6.46 -24.99
N ILE A 105 17.34 5.22 -24.89
CA ILE A 105 17.59 4.33 -23.76
C ILE A 105 18.00 2.95 -24.27
N GLU A 106 18.96 2.31 -23.60
CA GLU A 106 19.19 0.87 -23.72
C GLU A 106 18.77 0.14 -22.45
N GLY A 107 18.19 -1.04 -22.61
CA GLY A 107 17.77 -1.91 -21.52
C GLY A 107 16.27 -2.18 -21.51
N PRO A 108 15.73 -2.70 -20.39
CA PRO A 108 16.38 -2.89 -19.09
C PRO A 108 17.44 -4.02 -19.06
N ARG A 109 18.53 -3.80 -18.32
CA ARG A 109 19.59 -4.80 -18.04
C ARG A 109 19.63 -5.11 -16.54
N ASN A 110 19.95 -6.34 -16.13
CA ASN A 110 20.04 -6.69 -14.70
C ASN A 110 21.35 -7.39 -14.33
N HIS A 111 22.24 -6.67 -13.66
CA HIS A 111 23.48 -7.21 -13.09
C HIS A 111 23.43 -7.39 -11.57
N PHE A 112 22.27 -7.14 -10.95
CA PHE A 112 22.06 -7.26 -9.51
C PHE A 112 20.73 -7.96 -9.19
N PRO A 113 20.50 -9.19 -9.71
CA PRO A 113 19.24 -9.89 -9.51
C PRO A 113 19.06 -10.30 -8.04
N LEU A 114 17.83 -10.24 -7.56
CA LEU A 114 17.45 -10.80 -6.26
C LEU A 114 17.35 -12.33 -6.35
N GLU A 115 18.06 -13.04 -5.47
CA GLU A 115 17.98 -14.49 -5.36
C GLU A 115 16.64 -14.90 -4.74
N LYS A 116 15.72 -15.43 -5.57
CA LYS A 116 14.36 -15.76 -5.13
C LYS A 116 14.28 -17.01 -4.25
N SER A 117 15.29 -17.88 -4.28
CA SER A 117 15.32 -19.07 -3.43
C SER A 117 15.82 -18.81 -2.00
N ALA A 118 16.29 -17.59 -1.71
CA ALA A 118 16.78 -17.24 -0.38
C ALA A 118 15.63 -17.25 0.64
N THR A 119 15.83 -17.99 1.74
CA THR A 119 14.85 -18.02 2.85
C THR A 119 14.84 -16.73 3.67
N ARG A 120 15.90 -15.93 3.58
CA ARG A 120 16.01 -14.61 4.21
C ARG A 120 16.96 -13.73 3.40
N THR A 121 16.51 -12.51 3.12
CA THR A 121 17.32 -11.46 2.48
C THR A 121 17.43 -10.27 3.42
N VAL A 122 18.61 -9.66 3.50
CA VAL A 122 18.84 -8.38 4.18
C VAL A 122 19.42 -7.41 3.16
N LEU A 123 18.74 -6.28 2.95
CA LEU A 123 19.12 -5.24 2.00
C LEU A 123 19.74 -4.06 2.76
N PHE A 124 20.90 -3.56 2.32
CA PHE A 124 21.60 -2.42 2.93
C PHE A 124 21.77 -1.28 1.92
N GLY A 125 20.88 -0.29 1.97
CA GLY A 125 20.91 0.87 1.07
C GLY A 125 21.39 2.12 1.79
N GLY A 126 22.28 2.88 1.15
CA GLY A 126 22.72 4.20 1.62
C GLY A 126 22.59 5.24 0.51
N GLY A 127 21.90 6.35 0.80
CA GLY A 127 21.64 7.41 -0.17
C GLY A 127 20.94 6.89 -1.43
N ILE A 128 21.41 7.32 -2.62
CA ILE A 128 20.83 6.91 -3.91
C ILE A 128 20.92 5.39 -4.18
N GLY A 129 21.79 4.68 -3.47
CA GLY A 129 21.91 3.21 -3.53
C GLY A 129 20.67 2.45 -3.03
N ILE A 130 19.67 3.14 -2.47
CA ILE A 130 18.37 2.56 -2.13
C ILE A 130 17.53 2.20 -3.37
N THR A 131 17.77 2.85 -4.51
CA THR A 131 16.95 2.72 -5.72
C THR A 131 16.74 1.27 -6.21
N PRO A 132 17.78 0.42 -6.40
CA PRO A 132 17.55 -0.96 -6.79
C PRO A 132 16.82 -1.78 -5.70
N MET A 133 16.93 -1.38 -4.43
CA MET A 133 16.31 -2.09 -3.30
C MET A 133 14.82 -1.82 -3.20
N LEU A 134 14.35 -0.63 -3.59
CA LEU A 134 12.92 -0.34 -3.67
C LEU A 134 12.19 -1.28 -4.63
N ALA A 135 12.83 -1.66 -5.74
CA ALA A 135 12.28 -2.67 -6.66
C ALA A 135 12.40 -4.12 -6.11
N MET A 136 13.24 -4.36 -5.10
CA MET A 136 13.42 -5.67 -4.45
C MET A 136 12.47 -5.90 -3.29
N THR A 137 11.91 -4.84 -2.71
CA THR A 137 10.88 -4.96 -1.68
C THR A 137 9.54 -5.34 -2.31
N GLU A 138 8.72 -6.05 -1.55
CA GLU A 138 7.32 -6.29 -1.94
C GLU A 138 6.60 -4.96 -2.19
N PRO A 139 5.56 -4.94 -3.06
CA PRO A 139 4.76 -3.74 -3.27
C PRO A 139 4.28 -3.17 -1.94
N PRO A 140 4.17 -1.83 -1.82
CA PRO A 140 3.79 -1.18 -0.58
C PRO A 140 2.51 -1.80 -0.03
N ILE A 141 2.55 -2.23 1.23
CA ILE A 141 1.40 -2.81 1.93
C ILE A 141 0.26 -1.77 1.87
N PRO A 142 -0.91 -2.11 1.30
CA PRO A 142 -2.03 -1.17 1.20
C PRO A 142 -2.39 -0.52 2.55
N PRO A 143 -2.75 0.77 2.58
CA PRO A 143 -3.03 1.50 3.82
C PRO A 143 -4.07 0.82 4.72
N GLU A 144 -5.08 0.17 4.14
CA GLU A 144 -6.10 -0.58 4.85
C GLU A 144 -5.55 -1.80 5.60
N ILE A 145 -4.50 -2.46 5.08
CA ILE A 145 -3.85 -3.60 5.75
C ILE A 145 -3.01 -3.09 6.93
N ILE A 146 -2.33 -1.95 6.78
CA ILE A 146 -1.59 -1.30 7.87
C ILE A 146 -2.56 -0.90 8.98
N ALA A 147 -3.65 -0.19 8.63
CA ALA A 147 -4.68 0.23 9.57
C ALA A 147 -5.34 -0.96 10.28
N PHE A 148 -5.59 -2.06 9.55
CA PHE A 148 -6.10 -3.30 10.13
C PHE A 148 -5.13 -3.88 11.16
N ARG A 149 -3.85 -4.05 10.82
CA ARG A 149 -2.82 -4.57 11.75
C ARG A 149 -2.67 -3.69 12.99
N GLU A 150 -2.66 -2.36 12.82
CA GLU A 150 -2.62 -1.41 13.94
C GLU A 150 -3.87 -1.52 14.81
N GLY A 151 -5.06 -1.61 14.21
CA GLY A 151 -6.30 -1.86 14.93
C GLY A 151 -6.27 -3.17 15.73
N MET A 152 -5.78 -4.24 15.11
CA MET A 152 -5.66 -5.57 15.74
C MET A 152 -4.70 -5.57 16.93
N SER A 153 -3.63 -4.75 16.88
CA SER A 153 -2.73 -4.57 18.03
C SER A 153 -3.45 -4.00 19.27
N ARG A 154 -4.57 -3.30 19.06
CA ARG A 154 -5.40 -2.69 20.13
C ARG A 154 -6.55 -3.60 20.58
N LEU A 155 -6.81 -4.71 19.88
CA LEU A 155 -7.89 -5.66 20.21
C LEU A 155 -7.61 -6.48 21.48
N GLY A 156 -6.43 -6.35 22.09
CA GLY A 156 -6.06 -7.05 23.33
C GLY A 156 -6.92 -6.74 24.57
N ALA A 157 -7.87 -5.80 24.49
CA ALA A 157 -8.81 -5.46 25.57
C ALA A 157 -10.19 -6.12 25.36
N ALA A 158 -10.62 -6.90 26.36
CA ALA A 158 -11.63 -7.97 26.30
C ALA A 158 -13.11 -7.60 26.08
N VAL A 159 -13.45 -6.38 25.62
CA VAL A 159 -14.86 -5.97 25.43
C VAL A 159 -15.03 -5.19 24.13
N ASN A 160 -15.72 -5.79 23.17
CA ASN A 160 -16.07 -5.14 21.91
C ASN A 160 -17.56 -4.83 21.88
N LEU A 161 -17.90 -3.66 21.35
CA LEU A 161 -19.27 -3.29 21.02
C LEU A 161 -19.46 -3.42 19.51
N VAL A 162 -20.15 -4.47 19.10
CA VAL A 162 -20.50 -4.68 17.69
C VAL A 162 -21.81 -3.95 17.43
N THR A 163 -21.89 -3.21 16.33
CA THR A 163 -23.06 -2.39 15.97
C THR A 163 -23.41 -2.57 14.50
N THR A 164 -24.65 -2.31 14.14
CA THR A 164 -25.16 -2.38 12.77
C THR A 164 -26.28 -1.36 12.59
N ASP A 165 -26.48 -0.91 11.36
CA ASP A 165 -27.59 -0.04 10.97
C ASP A 165 -28.02 -0.43 9.55
N GLY A 166 -29.31 -0.29 9.24
CA GLY A 166 -29.88 -0.78 7.99
C GLY A 166 -31.39 -1.04 8.07
N PRO A 167 -31.94 -1.84 7.14
CA PRO A 167 -33.38 -2.10 7.04
C PRO A 167 -34.01 -2.70 8.31
N ALA A 168 -33.24 -3.40 9.13
CA ALA A 168 -33.68 -3.94 10.42
C ALA A 168 -33.51 -2.96 11.59
N GLY A 169 -33.15 -1.71 11.32
CA GLY A 169 -32.92 -0.68 12.32
C GLY A 169 -31.57 -0.79 13.01
N ARG A 170 -31.31 0.16 13.91
CA ARG A 170 -30.00 0.32 14.53
C ARG A 170 -29.84 -0.59 15.74
N HIS A 171 -28.87 -1.50 15.66
CA HIS A 171 -28.61 -2.48 16.70
C HIS A 171 -27.15 -2.48 17.13
N GLY A 172 -26.91 -3.00 18.32
CA GLY A 172 -25.57 -3.20 18.83
C GLY A 172 -25.58 -4.08 20.06
N MET A 173 -24.48 -4.76 20.33
CA MET A 173 -24.33 -5.65 21.48
C MET A 173 -22.87 -5.84 21.85
N ILE A 174 -22.64 -6.27 23.09
CA ILE A 174 -21.30 -6.63 23.55
C ILE A 174 -20.91 -8.03 23.09
N VAL A 175 -19.72 -8.14 22.53
CA VAL A 175 -19.11 -9.40 22.06
C VAL A 175 -17.68 -9.50 22.59
N SER A 176 -17.35 -10.64 23.19
CA SER A 176 -16.00 -10.92 23.69
C SER A 176 -15.16 -11.77 22.72
N ALA A 177 -15.81 -12.42 21.76
CA ALA A 177 -15.17 -13.30 20.78
C ALA A 177 -15.05 -12.56 19.44
N VAL A 178 -13.93 -11.85 19.28
CA VAL A 178 -13.50 -11.27 18.00
C VAL A 178 -12.04 -11.62 17.75
N CYS A 179 -11.69 -12.12 16.57
CA CYS A 179 -10.31 -12.39 16.20
C CYS A 179 -10.04 -12.06 14.72
N SER A 180 -8.77 -11.81 14.37
CA SER A 180 -8.35 -11.71 12.97
C SER A 180 -8.40 -13.07 12.28
N VAL A 181 -8.84 -13.08 11.03
CA VAL A 181 -8.82 -14.27 10.16
C VAL A 181 -7.68 -14.16 9.13
N THR A 182 -7.59 -13.03 8.43
CA THR A 182 -6.50 -12.70 7.50
C THR A 182 -6.35 -11.19 7.41
N ASP A 183 -5.18 -10.72 7.04
CA ASP A 183 -4.93 -9.30 6.73
C ASP A 183 -4.90 -9.03 5.21
N SER A 184 -5.04 -10.07 4.38
CA SER A 184 -4.97 -10.02 2.92
C SER A 184 -6.05 -10.92 2.29
N PRO A 185 -7.25 -10.40 1.96
CA PRO A 185 -7.76 -9.08 2.36
C PRO A 185 -8.06 -9.02 3.86
N PRO A 186 -8.16 -7.83 4.49
CA PRO A 186 -8.49 -7.70 5.91
C PRO A 186 -9.84 -8.35 6.26
N MET A 187 -9.80 -9.40 7.10
CA MET A 187 -10.99 -10.12 7.58
C MET A 187 -10.87 -10.42 9.08
N LEU A 188 -11.99 -10.29 9.78
CA LEU A 188 -12.16 -10.65 11.18
C LEU A 188 -13.39 -11.54 11.36
N LEU A 189 -13.38 -12.33 12.42
CA LEU A 189 -14.51 -13.15 12.87
C LEU A 189 -15.10 -12.51 14.13
N ALA A 190 -16.42 -12.37 14.21
CA ALA A 190 -17.15 -12.01 15.41
C ALA A 190 -18.19 -13.09 15.72
N CYS A 191 -18.07 -13.77 16.87
CA CYS A 191 -18.99 -14.84 17.24
C CYS A 191 -20.20 -14.26 17.98
N ILE A 192 -21.37 -14.34 17.37
CA ILE A 192 -22.65 -13.90 17.95
C ILE A 192 -23.50 -15.14 18.23
N ASN A 193 -24.05 -15.23 19.44
CA ASN A 193 -24.99 -16.29 19.80
C ASN A 193 -26.29 -16.12 19.00
N GLN A 194 -26.79 -17.19 18.37
CA GLN A 194 -28.04 -17.19 17.60
C GLN A 194 -29.26 -16.75 18.43
N ASN A 195 -29.23 -16.97 19.76
CA ASN A 195 -30.28 -16.52 20.67
C ASN A 195 -30.10 -15.06 21.16
N ALA A 196 -29.08 -14.34 20.66
CA ALA A 196 -28.86 -12.95 21.02
C ALA A 196 -29.93 -12.06 20.36
N TYR A 197 -30.42 -11.07 21.11
CA TYR A 197 -31.50 -10.17 20.65
C TYR A 197 -31.20 -9.43 19.35
N ALA A 198 -29.93 -9.23 18.99
CA ALA A 198 -29.52 -8.49 17.80
C ALA A 198 -29.06 -9.40 16.66
N HIS A 199 -29.03 -10.72 16.84
CA HIS A 199 -28.52 -11.67 15.84
C HIS A 199 -29.18 -11.47 14.46
N ASP A 200 -30.51 -11.50 14.43
CA ASP A 200 -31.27 -11.40 13.18
C ASP A 200 -31.12 -10.02 12.51
N ALA A 201 -30.93 -8.96 13.30
CA ALA A 201 -30.68 -7.61 12.79
C ALA A 201 -29.33 -7.52 12.07
N PHE A 202 -28.26 -8.14 12.61
CA PHE A 202 -26.97 -8.21 11.93
C PHE A 202 -27.07 -8.95 10.59
N LEU A 203 -27.79 -10.08 10.57
CA LEU A 203 -27.99 -10.84 9.33
C LEU A 203 -28.82 -10.09 8.28
N ALA A 204 -29.86 -9.38 8.71
CA ALA A 204 -30.73 -8.61 7.83
C ALA A 204 -30.05 -7.34 7.28
N ASN A 205 -29.23 -6.67 8.09
CA ASN A 205 -28.48 -5.48 7.66
C ASN A 205 -27.25 -5.84 6.82
N GLY A 206 -26.62 -6.99 7.06
CA GLY A 206 -25.46 -7.47 6.29
C GLY A 206 -24.15 -6.72 6.57
N THR A 207 -24.13 -5.83 7.56
CA THR A 207 -22.98 -5.01 7.94
C THR A 207 -22.81 -5.03 9.45
N LEU A 208 -21.57 -4.86 9.90
CA LEU A 208 -21.26 -4.66 11.31
C LEU A 208 -20.07 -3.72 11.48
N CYS A 209 -20.05 -2.96 12.57
CA CYS A 209 -18.86 -2.27 13.04
C CYS A 209 -18.42 -2.84 14.40
N VAL A 210 -17.17 -3.31 14.50
CA VAL A 210 -16.55 -3.74 15.77
C VAL A 210 -15.86 -2.55 16.42
N ASN A 211 -16.41 -2.06 17.53
CA ASN A 211 -15.82 -0.97 18.31
C ASN A 211 -15.06 -1.53 19.52
N VAL A 212 -13.74 -1.36 19.54
CA VAL A 212 -12.88 -1.79 20.65
C VAL A 212 -13.00 -0.76 21.78
N LEU A 213 -13.56 -1.18 22.92
CA LEU A 213 -13.84 -0.27 24.02
C LEU A 213 -12.60 0.09 24.83
N ARG A 214 -12.57 1.32 25.35
CA ARG A 214 -11.58 1.78 26.34
C ARG A 214 -12.12 1.58 27.77
N PRO A 215 -11.27 1.61 28.81
CA PRO A 215 -11.71 1.52 30.20
C PRO A 215 -12.81 2.53 30.58
N GLY A 216 -12.83 3.71 29.96
CA GLY A 216 -13.85 4.74 30.17
C GLY A 216 -15.25 4.41 29.65
N HIS A 217 -15.41 3.38 28.81
CA HIS A 217 -16.71 3.00 28.20
C HIS A 217 -17.48 1.95 29.02
N ARG A 218 -17.21 1.83 30.33
CA ARG A 218 -17.83 0.80 31.19
C ARG A 218 -19.36 0.91 31.25
N ASP A 219 -19.88 2.13 31.38
CA ASP A 219 -21.33 2.35 31.48
C ASP A 219 -22.03 2.13 30.14
N LEU A 220 -21.40 2.59 29.05
CA LEU A 220 -21.84 2.28 27.68
C LEU A 220 -21.88 0.76 27.45
N SER A 221 -20.84 0.03 27.85
CA SER A 221 -20.83 -1.43 27.71
C SER A 221 -22.02 -2.09 28.41
N ARG A 222 -22.36 -1.65 29.63
CA ARG A 222 -23.51 -2.16 30.38
C ARG A 222 -24.84 -1.90 29.67
N ALA A 223 -25.00 -0.71 29.08
CA ALA A 223 -26.21 -0.35 28.33
C ALA A 223 -26.48 -1.24 27.12
N PHE A 224 -25.44 -1.84 26.53
CA PHE A 224 -25.54 -2.72 25.37
C PHE A 224 -25.60 -4.23 25.68
N THR A 225 -25.66 -4.62 26.97
CA THR A 225 -25.78 -6.02 27.37
C THR A 225 -27.17 -6.62 27.12
N LYS A 226 -28.21 -5.78 27.04
CA LYS A 226 -29.59 -6.19 26.76
C LYS A 226 -30.23 -5.23 25.77
N TRP A 227 -31.28 -5.68 25.10
CA TRP A 227 -32.10 -4.79 24.29
C TRP A 227 -32.98 -3.91 25.18
N THR A 228 -32.87 -2.60 25.01
CA THR A 228 -33.71 -1.60 25.70
C THR A 228 -34.22 -0.53 24.73
N GLY A 229 -34.18 -0.80 23.42
CA GLY A 229 -34.48 0.17 22.37
C GLY A 229 -33.25 0.97 21.91
N GLU A 230 -33.47 1.90 20.98
CA GLU A 230 -32.42 2.71 20.37
C GLU A 230 -31.91 3.84 21.28
N ASP A 231 -32.65 4.21 22.33
CA ASP A 231 -32.28 5.30 23.27
C ASP A 231 -30.87 5.13 23.87
N ARG A 232 -30.36 3.90 23.98
CA ARG A 232 -28.98 3.62 24.43
C ARG A 232 -27.89 4.21 23.54
N PHE A 233 -28.17 4.44 22.26
CA PHE A 233 -27.24 5.15 21.37
C PHE A 233 -27.09 6.62 21.75
N SER A 234 -28.02 7.21 22.52
CA SER A 234 -27.84 8.59 23.05
C SER A 234 -26.73 8.72 24.10
N GLN A 235 -26.21 7.59 24.62
CA GLN A 235 -25.21 7.59 25.70
C GLN A 235 -23.77 7.84 25.23
N ALA A 236 -23.54 7.97 23.92
CA ALA A 236 -22.23 8.24 23.33
C ALA A 236 -22.36 9.01 22.00
N GLY A 237 -21.25 9.57 21.54
CA GLY A 237 -21.14 10.11 20.19
C GLY A 237 -20.88 8.99 19.18
N TRP A 238 -21.51 9.07 18.01
CA TRP A 238 -21.41 8.09 16.94
C TRP A 238 -21.15 8.77 15.61
N ASP A 239 -20.16 8.26 14.89
CA ASP A 239 -19.89 8.58 13.50
C ASP A 239 -20.38 7.43 12.60
N THR A 240 -20.19 7.57 11.30
CA THR A 240 -20.44 6.52 10.30
C THR A 240 -19.30 6.49 9.30
N LEU A 241 -18.92 5.29 8.86
CA LEU A 241 -17.97 5.06 7.77
C LEU A 241 -18.70 4.49 6.53
N GLU A 242 -18.02 3.71 5.70
CA GLU A 242 -18.51 3.28 4.38
C GLU A 242 -19.79 2.44 4.45
N THR A 243 -19.94 1.57 5.46
CA THR A 243 -21.11 0.69 5.55
C THR A 243 -22.33 1.35 6.18
N GLY A 244 -22.15 2.52 6.81
CA GLY A 244 -23.17 3.18 7.61
C GLY A 244 -23.37 2.59 9.02
N ALA A 245 -22.67 1.51 9.39
CA ALA A 245 -22.73 0.98 10.75
C ALA A 245 -22.17 2.01 11.77
N PRO A 246 -22.74 2.10 13.00
CA PRO A 246 -22.34 3.10 13.98
C PRO A 246 -20.89 2.94 14.47
N VAL A 247 -20.09 3.98 14.30
CA VAL A 247 -18.71 4.03 14.78
C VAL A 247 -18.65 4.83 16.06
N LEU A 248 -18.22 4.19 17.15
CA LEU A 248 -18.15 4.81 18.47
C LEU A 248 -17.02 5.84 18.53
N GLN A 249 -17.37 7.10 18.78
CA GLN A 249 -16.38 8.15 19.03
C GLN A 249 -15.53 7.80 20.26
N GLY A 250 -14.20 7.93 20.12
CA GLY A 250 -13.27 7.63 21.21
C GLY A 250 -12.98 6.14 21.43
N ALA A 251 -13.44 5.24 20.56
CA ALA A 251 -13.01 3.83 20.57
C ALA A 251 -11.47 3.71 20.47
N ALA A 252 -10.91 2.60 20.96
CA ALA A 252 -9.49 2.30 20.80
C ALA A 252 -9.15 1.98 19.33
N ALA A 253 -10.05 1.26 18.67
CA ALA A 253 -10.09 0.99 17.25
C ALA A 253 -11.55 0.73 16.85
N ALA A 254 -11.88 0.96 15.57
CA ALA A 254 -13.17 0.61 14.99
C ALA A 254 -12.93 -0.08 13.65
N PHE A 255 -13.64 -1.19 13.41
CA PHE A 255 -13.56 -1.94 12.17
C PHE A 255 -14.93 -1.92 11.50
N ASP A 256 -15.06 -1.22 10.39
CA ASP A 256 -16.29 -1.14 9.61
C ASP A 256 -16.31 -2.26 8.54
N CYS A 257 -17.31 -3.15 8.60
CA CYS A 257 -17.26 -4.45 7.91
C CYS A 257 -18.58 -4.81 7.21
N ARG A 258 -18.45 -5.49 6.07
CA ARG A 258 -19.54 -6.22 5.41
C ARG A 258 -19.48 -7.70 5.82
N ILE A 259 -20.63 -8.32 6.06
CA ILE A 259 -20.73 -9.74 6.42
C ILE A 259 -20.72 -10.57 5.14
N ILE A 260 -19.73 -11.45 4.99
CA ILE A 260 -19.54 -12.28 3.79
C ILE A 260 -19.78 -13.78 4.02
N ASP A 261 -19.75 -14.25 5.28
CA ASP A 261 -19.95 -15.65 5.67
C ASP A 261 -20.70 -15.75 7.02
N ARG A 262 -21.44 -16.84 7.25
CA ARG A 262 -22.41 -16.99 8.36
C ARG A 262 -22.28 -18.32 9.10
#